data_AF-W4GJZ4-F1
#
_entry.id   AF-W4GJZ4-F1
#
_cell.length_a   1.000
_cell.length_b   1.000
_cell.length_c   1.000
_cell.angle_alpha   90.00
_cell.angle_beta   90.00
_cell.angle_gamma   90.00
#
_symmetry.space_group_name_H-M   'P 1'
#
loop_
_entity.id
_entity.type
_entity.pdbx_description
1 polymer ?
#
loop_
_entity_poly.entity_id
_entity_poly.type
_entity_poly.pdbx_seq_one_letter_code
_entity_poly.pdbx_strand_id
1 'polypeptide(L)'
;MFQHSTNITLSKRLLNAFVRGNDSGLRLAVDGPHATIVHTLVTMCTRVHDALDCLSSPLDVADASQAICTFVTSLDMHKSDADALLQMYVECRRLFYKLDAVLACLVRRVLWLSVLVNCHTRRSFVKGCLAYCHITIPSLVDAIEKLKLMTLCAKIALASQCLPQMDEFVKASIVLMAELPSSDSESPAAYEQDAMHAMTDLLSLLVVVPSPSDPLYFVHGFRSAISKFPWQSALGNRARMLVHVVTFLAAWVPDQDLPYAIGYVPANDVIFGGCANLPLSLSDMLASVVQRPSRKS
;
A
#
# COMPACT_ATOMS: atom_id res chain seq x y z
N MET A 1 -14.64 -17.42 -35.26
CA MET A 1 -13.55 -16.41 -35.14
C MET A 1 -14.05 -14.97 -35.31
N PHE A 2 -14.74 -14.63 -36.41
CA PHE A 2 -15.23 -13.25 -36.66
C PHE A 2 -16.25 -12.72 -35.62
N GLN A 3 -17.20 -13.54 -35.14
CA GLN A 3 -18.17 -13.12 -34.11
C GLN A 3 -17.52 -12.85 -32.73
N HIS A 4 -16.44 -13.56 -32.41
CA HIS A 4 -15.74 -13.39 -31.13
C HIS A 4 -14.89 -12.10 -31.13
N SER A 5 -14.15 -11.86 -32.22
CA SER A 5 -13.37 -10.62 -32.41
C SER A 5 -14.25 -9.35 -32.48
N THR A 6 -15.42 -9.44 -33.12
CA THR A 6 -16.39 -8.33 -33.15
C THR A 6 -17.00 -8.05 -31.78
N ASN A 7 -17.28 -9.07 -30.97
CA ASN A 7 -17.81 -8.91 -29.62
C ASN A 7 -16.80 -8.27 -28.65
N ILE A 8 -15.51 -8.63 -28.76
CA ILE A 8 -14.42 -8.02 -27.99
C ILE A 8 -14.25 -6.55 -28.39
N THR A 9 -14.21 -6.27 -29.70
CA THR A 9 -14.09 -4.89 -30.22
C THR A 9 -15.24 -4.01 -29.74
N LEU A 10 -16.47 -4.53 -29.75
CA LEU A 10 -17.65 -3.83 -29.22
C LEU A 10 -17.55 -3.60 -27.72
N SER A 11 -17.12 -4.61 -26.94
CA SER A 11 -16.91 -4.49 -25.49
C SER A 11 -15.87 -3.42 -25.16
N LYS A 12 -14.74 -3.39 -25.88
CA LYS A 12 -13.72 -2.33 -25.76
C LYS A 12 -14.28 -0.95 -26.08
N ARG A 13 -15.04 -0.81 -27.16
CA ARG A 13 -15.65 0.48 -27.55
C ARG A 13 -16.66 0.99 -26.51
N LEU A 14 -17.52 0.12 -26.00
CA LEU A 14 -18.49 0.48 -24.97
C LEU A 14 -17.80 0.84 -23.65
N LEU A 15 -16.77 0.09 -23.24
CA LEU A 15 -15.98 0.43 -22.06
C LEU A 15 -15.24 1.77 -22.25
N ASN A 16 -14.69 2.04 -23.42
CA ASN A 16 -14.05 3.34 -23.69
C ASN A 16 -15.06 4.49 -23.68
N ALA A 17 -16.28 4.28 -24.19
CA ALA A 17 -17.35 5.26 -24.08
C ALA A 17 -17.76 5.48 -22.62
N PHE A 18 -17.84 4.41 -21.82
CA PHE A 18 -18.07 4.49 -20.38
C PHE A 18 -16.96 5.28 -19.67
N VAL A 19 -15.69 4.97 -19.94
CA VAL A 19 -14.51 5.65 -19.37
C VAL A 19 -14.55 7.15 -19.68
N ARG A 20 -14.79 7.52 -20.94
CA ARG A 20 -14.89 8.93 -21.37
C ARG A 20 -16.11 9.64 -20.79
N GLY A 21 -17.23 8.94 -20.61
CA GLY A 21 -18.43 9.49 -19.99
C GLY A 21 -18.30 9.67 -18.47
N ASN A 22 -17.36 8.95 -17.84
CA ASN A 22 -17.16 8.96 -16.39
C ASN A 22 -16.43 10.22 -15.86
N ASP A 23 -16.04 11.15 -16.73
CA ASP A 23 -15.60 12.50 -16.34
C ASP A 23 -16.65 13.26 -15.48
N SER A 24 -17.90 12.77 -15.46
CA SER A 24 -19.02 13.29 -14.69
C SER A 24 -19.18 12.70 -13.27
N GLY A 25 -18.31 11.78 -12.84
CA GLY A 25 -18.34 11.23 -11.47
C GLY A 25 -19.44 10.17 -11.23
N LEU A 26 -19.67 9.28 -12.20
CA LEU A 26 -20.67 8.22 -12.09
C LEU A 26 -20.38 7.28 -10.91
N ARG A 27 -21.40 7.03 -10.08
CA ARG A 27 -21.34 6.13 -8.92
C ARG A 27 -22.30 4.97 -9.09
N LEU A 28 -21.75 3.77 -9.18
CA LEU A 28 -22.51 2.53 -9.38
C LEU A 28 -22.59 1.75 -8.08
N ALA A 29 -23.81 1.55 -7.60
CA ALA A 29 -24.07 0.67 -6.47
C ALA A 29 -24.03 -0.78 -6.96
N VAL A 30 -23.41 -1.67 -6.19
CA VAL A 30 -23.37 -3.10 -6.53
C VAL A 30 -24.77 -3.71 -6.49
N ASP A 31 -25.63 -3.20 -5.59
CA ASP A 31 -27.00 -3.66 -5.41
C ASP A 31 -28.04 -2.64 -5.86
N GLY A 32 -29.30 -3.08 -5.89
CA GLY A 32 -30.44 -2.24 -6.25
C GLY A 32 -30.48 -1.92 -7.75
N PRO A 33 -30.87 -0.71 -8.16
CA PRO A 33 -31.18 -0.38 -9.56
C PRO A 33 -29.96 -0.43 -10.48
N HIS A 34 -28.74 -0.32 -9.94
CA HIS A 34 -27.50 -0.34 -10.72
C HIS A 34 -26.92 -1.76 -10.89
N ALA A 35 -27.42 -2.77 -10.18
CA ALA A 35 -26.85 -4.11 -10.15
C ALA A 35 -26.73 -4.75 -11.54
N THR A 36 -27.75 -4.60 -12.39
CA THR A 36 -27.72 -5.12 -13.77
C THR A 36 -26.64 -4.44 -14.61
N ILE A 37 -26.47 -3.12 -14.45
CA ILE A 37 -25.43 -2.35 -15.16
C ILE A 37 -24.05 -2.82 -14.71
N VAL A 38 -23.84 -2.97 -13.40
CA VAL A 38 -22.59 -3.48 -12.83
C VAL A 38 -22.28 -4.87 -13.38
N HIS A 39 -23.24 -5.81 -13.37
CA HIS A 39 -23.05 -7.15 -13.91
C HIS A 39 -22.70 -7.14 -15.41
N THR A 40 -23.37 -6.30 -16.20
CA THR A 40 -23.04 -6.12 -17.62
C THR A 40 -21.61 -5.59 -17.81
N LEU A 41 -21.21 -4.57 -17.04
CA LEU A 41 -19.86 -4.00 -17.11
C LEU A 41 -18.79 -5.00 -16.66
N VAL A 42 -19.03 -5.78 -15.61
CA VAL A 42 -18.15 -6.88 -15.20
C VAL A 42 -17.97 -7.86 -16.36
N THR A 43 -19.07 -8.29 -16.98
CA THR A 43 -19.00 -9.22 -18.13
C THR A 43 -18.19 -8.65 -19.29
N MET A 44 -18.33 -7.35 -19.59
CA MET A 44 -17.53 -6.68 -20.62
C MET A 44 -16.06 -6.60 -20.23
N CYS A 45 -15.75 -6.24 -18.98
CA CYS A 45 -14.40 -6.17 -18.44
C CYS A 45 -13.72 -7.55 -18.49
N THR A 46 -14.43 -8.62 -18.12
CA THR A 46 -13.93 -10.00 -18.20
C THR A 46 -13.58 -10.38 -19.63
N ARG A 47 -14.44 -10.05 -20.61
CA ARG A 47 -14.11 -10.30 -22.03
C ARG A 47 -12.87 -9.55 -22.50
N VAL A 48 -12.69 -8.30 -22.06
CA VAL A 48 -11.50 -7.51 -22.40
C VAL A 48 -10.25 -8.10 -21.76
N HIS A 49 -10.34 -8.51 -20.50
CA HIS A 49 -9.25 -9.17 -19.79
C HIS A 49 -8.87 -10.52 -20.43
N ASP A 50 -9.86 -11.36 -20.76
CA ASP A 50 -9.62 -12.69 -21.31
C ASP A 50 -9.07 -12.66 -22.73
N ALA A 51 -9.29 -11.56 -23.45
CA ALA A 51 -8.69 -11.31 -24.75
C ALA A 51 -7.18 -10.99 -24.67
N LEU A 52 -6.63 -10.73 -23.48
CA LEU A 52 -5.20 -10.49 -23.29
C LEU A 52 -4.44 -11.82 -23.16
N ASP A 53 -3.37 -11.92 -23.93
CA ASP A 53 -2.45 -13.05 -24.02
C ASP A 53 -0.98 -12.60 -23.95
N CYS A 54 -0.04 -13.55 -24.09
CA CYS A 54 1.39 -13.28 -24.03
C CYS A 54 1.93 -12.46 -25.22
N LEU A 55 1.13 -12.26 -26.27
CA LEU A 55 1.50 -11.48 -27.46
C LEU A 55 0.89 -10.07 -27.43
N SER A 56 0.07 -9.77 -26.42
CA SER A 56 -0.56 -8.47 -26.25
C SER A 56 0.48 -7.39 -25.97
N SER A 57 0.35 -6.24 -26.65
CA SER A 57 1.32 -5.16 -26.49
C SER A 57 1.21 -4.52 -25.09
N PRO A 58 2.30 -3.92 -24.56
CA PRO A 58 2.24 -3.20 -23.29
C PRO A 58 1.16 -2.10 -23.27
N LEU A 59 0.91 -1.48 -24.42
CA LEU A 59 -0.12 -0.46 -24.58
C LEU A 59 -1.53 -1.06 -24.51
N ASP A 60 -1.79 -2.21 -25.14
CA ASP A 60 -3.09 -2.90 -25.03
C ASP A 60 -3.39 -3.33 -23.59
N VAL A 61 -2.36 -3.82 -22.88
CA VAL A 61 -2.47 -4.19 -21.46
C VAL A 61 -2.74 -2.97 -20.60
N ALA A 62 -2.07 -1.84 -20.87
CA ALA A 62 -2.28 -0.58 -20.16
C ALA A 62 -3.70 -0.02 -20.39
N ASP A 63 -4.16 0.02 -21.64
CA ASP A 63 -5.50 0.50 -22.02
C ASP A 63 -6.60 -0.35 -21.36
N ALA A 64 -6.47 -1.68 -21.42
CA ALA A 64 -7.41 -2.59 -20.75
C ALA A 64 -7.40 -2.40 -19.23
N SER A 65 -6.21 -2.27 -18.63
CA SER A 65 -6.06 -2.01 -17.20
C SER A 65 -6.72 -0.70 -16.79
N GLN A 66 -6.53 0.37 -17.57
CA GLN A 66 -7.13 1.68 -17.30
C GLN A 66 -8.66 1.62 -17.37
N ALA A 67 -9.22 0.96 -18.38
CA ALA A 67 -10.67 0.81 -18.52
C ALA A 67 -11.28 0.04 -17.32
N ILE A 68 -10.65 -1.06 -16.93
CA ILE A 68 -11.09 -1.87 -15.79
C ILE A 68 -10.92 -1.11 -14.46
N CYS A 69 -9.81 -0.39 -14.26
CA CYS A 69 -9.62 0.47 -13.10
C CYS A 69 -10.67 1.56 -13.02
N THR A 70 -11.08 2.14 -14.15
CA THR A 70 -12.14 3.16 -14.20
C THR A 70 -13.50 2.55 -13.79
N PHE A 71 -13.79 1.33 -14.24
CA PHE A 71 -14.95 0.59 -13.74
C PHE A 71 -14.87 0.34 -12.23
N VAL A 72 -13.77 -0.21 -11.74
CA VAL A 72 -13.56 -0.52 -10.30
C VAL A 72 -13.68 0.73 -9.42
N THR A 73 -13.21 1.88 -9.89
CA THR A 73 -13.29 3.17 -9.18
C THR A 73 -14.69 3.79 -9.23
N SER A 74 -15.49 3.49 -10.26
CA SER A 74 -16.90 3.91 -10.34
C SER A 74 -17.81 3.15 -9.37
N LEU A 75 -17.38 1.98 -8.88
CA LEU A 75 -18.12 1.24 -7.86
C LEU A 75 -18.13 2.01 -6.53
N ASP A 76 -19.32 2.16 -5.98
CA ASP A 76 -19.57 3.01 -4.81
C ASP A 76 -20.37 2.27 -3.74
N MET A 77 -20.09 2.61 -2.49
CA MET A 77 -20.81 2.08 -1.35
C MET A 77 -22.14 2.84 -1.23
N HIS A 78 -23.25 2.23 -1.64
CA HIS A 78 -24.57 2.82 -1.41
C HIS A 78 -25.00 2.60 0.04
N LYS A 79 -25.17 3.69 0.80
CA LYS A 79 -25.78 3.92 2.14
C LYS A 79 -25.72 2.86 3.26
N SER A 80 -25.22 1.64 3.05
CA SER A 80 -24.89 0.65 4.09
C SER A 80 -24.28 -0.67 3.59
N ASP A 81 -24.13 -0.93 2.28
CA ASP A 81 -23.66 -2.26 1.82
C ASP A 81 -22.15 -2.32 1.51
N ALA A 82 -21.35 -2.14 2.56
CA ALA A 82 -19.91 -2.32 2.47
C ALA A 82 -19.52 -3.79 2.22
N ASP A 83 -20.34 -4.75 2.66
CA ASP A 83 -20.09 -6.18 2.53
C ASP A 83 -20.24 -6.64 1.08
N ALA A 84 -21.33 -6.26 0.39
CA ALA A 84 -21.51 -6.57 -1.02
C ALA A 84 -20.42 -5.92 -1.88
N LEU A 85 -20.02 -4.69 -1.56
CA LEU A 85 -18.93 -4.03 -2.28
C LEU A 85 -17.58 -4.73 -2.06
N LEU A 86 -17.26 -5.14 -0.83
CA LEU A 86 -16.06 -5.93 -0.56
C LEU A 86 -16.10 -7.27 -1.30
N GLN A 87 -17.26 -7.95 -1.33
CA GLN A 87 -17.43 -9.20 -2.05
C GLN A 87 -17.27 -9.03 -3.57
N MET A 88 -17.74 -7.90 -4.11
CA MET A 88 -17.50 -7.53 -5.51
C MET A 88 -15.99 -7.33 -5.77
N TYR A 89 -15.24 -6.72 -4.86
CA TYR A 89 -13.79 -6.61 -5.00
C TYR A 89 -13.06 -7.95 -4.90
N VAL A 90 -13.53 -8.88 -4.05
CA VAL A 90 -13.05 -10.28 -4.03
C VAL A 90 -13.26 -10.95 -5.38
N GLU A 91 -14.43 -10.77 -5.99
CA GLU A 91 -14.73 -11.31 -7.32
C GLU A 91 -13.86 -10.66 -8.40
N CYS A 92 -13.73 -9.33 -8.40
CA CYS A 92 -12.88 -8.61 -9.34
C CYS A 92 -11.42 -9.07 -9.27
N ARG A 93 -10.90 -9.34 -8.08
CA ARG A 93 -9.55 -9.90 -7.90
C ARG A 93 -9.39 -11.24 -8.60
N ARG A 94 -10.40 -12.12 -8.47
CA ARG A 94 -10.42 -13.43 -9.12
C ARG A 94 -10.46 -13.29 -10.64
N LEU A 95 -11.31 -12.40 -11.14
CA LEU A 95 -11.51 -12.20 -12.58
C LEU A 95 -10.31 -11.53 -13.26
N PHE A 96 -9.67 -10.55 -12.61
CA PHE A 96 -8.65 -9.69 -13.22
C PHE A 96 -7.24 -9.98 -12.72
N TYR A 97 -6.97 -11.23 -12.35
CA TYR A 97 -5.72 -11.64 -11.70
C TYR A 97 -4.45 -11.40 -12.54
N LYS A 98 -4.56 -11.28 -13.87
CA LYS A 98 -3.39 -11.05 -14.76
C LYS A 98 -2.91 -9.60 -14.74
N LEU A 99 -3.74 -8.66 -14.27
CA LEU A 99 -3.50 -7.23 -14.42
C LEU A 99 -3.06 -6.59 -13.09
N ASP A 100 -1.74 -6.43 -12.94
CA ASP A 100 -1.11 -5.87 -11.75
C ASP A 100 -1.71 -4.50 -11.34
N ALA A 101 -1.90 -3.61 -12.32
CA ALA A 101 -2.49 -2.30 -12.11
C ALA A 101 -3.92 -2.38 -11.56
N VAL A 102 -4.71 -3.37 -11.98
CA VAL A 102 -6.07 -3.60 -11.46
C VAL A 102 -6.02 -4.14 -10.04
N LEU A 103 -5.11 -5.06 -9.74
CA LEU A 103 -4.91 -5.59 -8.38
C LEU A 103 -4.51 -4.46 -7.40
N ALA A 104 -3.56 -3.60 -7.78
CA ALA A 104 -3.17 -2.44 -6.99
C ALA A 104 -4.33 -1.45 -6.82
N CYS A 105 -5.14 -1.22 -7.86
CA CYS A 105 -6.36 -0.42 -7.78
C CYS A 105 -7.35 -1.01 -6.76
N LEU A 106 -7.62 -2.31 -6.83
CA LEU A 106 -8.52 -3.01 -5.90
C LEU A 106 -8.04 -2.90 -4.45
N VAL A 107 -6.74 -3.07 -4.17
CA VAL A 107 -6.18 -2.88 -2.83
C VAL A 107 -6.47 -1.46 -2.33
N ARG A 108 -6.19 -0.43 -3.13
CA ARG A 108 -6.48 0.97 -2.74
C ARG A 108 -7.98 1.21 -2.52
N ARG A 109 -8.86 0.60 -3.32
CA ARG A 109 -10.32 0.69 -3.13
C ARG A 109 -10.80 -0.01 -1.86
N VAL A 110 -10.27 -1.19 -1.55
CA VAL A 110 -10.58 -1.92 -0.30
C VAL A 110 -10.08 -1.16 0.92
N LEU A 111 -8.89 -0.55 0.84
CA LEU A 111 -8.37 0.31 1.89
C LEU A 111 -9.24 1.56 2.07
N TRP A 112 -9.64 2.21 0.98
CA TRP A 112 -10.59 3.33 1.04
C TRP A 112 -11.92 2.93 1.68
N LEU A 113 -12.48 1.78 1.29
CA LEU A 113 -13.72 1.25 1.87
C LEU A 113 -13.59 1.00 3.38
N SER A 114 -12.43 0.53 3.84
CA SER A 114 -12.20 0.31 5.27
C SER A 114 -12.14 1.60 6.08
N VAL A 115 -11.75 2.72 5.47
CA VAL A 115 -11.76 4.07 6.09
C VAL A 115 -13.17 4.65 6.15
N LEU A 116 -14.07 4.28 5.23
CA LEU A 116 -15.45 4.76 5.22
C LEU A 116 -16.33 4.16 6.31
N VAL A 117 -15.99 2.96 6.80
CA VAL A 117 -16.76 2.32 7.86
C VAL A 117 -16.33 2.82 9.23
N ASN A 118 -17.27 2.93 10.17
CA ASN A 118 -16.92 3.22 11.55
C ASN A 118 -16.20 2.00 12.17
N CYS A 119 -14.89 2.12 12.37
CA CYS A 119 -14.03 1.06 12.87
C CYS A 119 -14.40 0.60 14.30
N HIS A 120 -15.02 1.44 15.13
CA HIS A 120 -15.46 1.07 16.47
C HIS A 120 -16.60 0.05 16.44
N THR A 121 -17.51 0.19 15.48
CA THR A 121 -18.65 -0.72 15.29
C THR A 121 -18.37 -1.87 14.33
N ARG A 122 -17.48 -1.65 13.34
CA ARG A 122 -17.23 -2.57 12.23
C ARG A 122 -15.78 -3.04 12.15
N ARG A 123 -15.08 -3.19 13.28
CA ARG A 123 -13.67 -3.63 13.32
C ARG A 123 -13.44 -4.96 12.59
N SER A 124 -14.36 -5.93 12.71
CA SER A 124 -14.27 -7.21 12.01
C SER A 124 -14.28 -7.06 10.49
N PHE A 125 -15.03 -6.10 9.97
CA PHE A 125 -15.03 -5.78 8.54
C PHE A 125 -13.68 -5.19 8.10
N VAL A 126 -13.12 -4.25 8.87
CA VAL A 126 -11.78 -3.70 8.61
C VAL A 126 -10.72 -4.82 8.60
N LYS A 127 -10.81 -5.77 9.53
CA LYS A 127 -9.94 -6.96 9.52
C LYS A 127 -10.09 -7.79 8.25
N GLY A 128 -11.32 -7.93 7.73
CA GLY A 128 -11.58 -8.56 6.43
C GLY A 128 -10.92 -7.81 5.26
N CYS A 129 -11.02 -6.48 5.23
CA CYS A 129 -10.33 -5.65 4.25
C CYS A 129 -8.81 -5.80 4.32
N LEU A 130 -8.24 -5.78 5.52
CA LEU A 130 -6.81 -5.97 5.75
C LEU A 130 -6.36 -7.38 5.34
N ALA A 131 -7.14 -8.42 5.65
CA ALA A 131 -6.86 -9.78 5.21
C ALA A 131 -6.84 -9.87 3.68
N TYR A 132 -7.83 -9.28 3.00
CA TYR A 132 -7.84 -9.16 1.54
C TYR A 132 -6.56 -8.48 1.02
N CYS A 133 -6.10 -7.39 1.64
CA CYS A 133 -4.87 -6.73 1.22
C CYS A 133 -3.64 -7.62 1.45
N HIS A 134 -3.56 -8.29 2.60
CA HIS A 134 -2.46 -9.19 2.96
C HIS A 134 -2.30 -10.35 1.98
N ILE A 135 -3.41 -10.88 1.44
CA ILE A 135 -3.35 -11.94 0.41
C ILE A 135 -3.16 -11.40 -1.02
N THR A 136 -3.46 -10.12 -1.30
CA THR A 136 -3.39 -9.53 -2.66
C THR A 136 -2.04 -8.88 -2.94
N ILE A 137 -1.50 -8.12 -2.00
CA ILE A 137 -0.25 -7.36 -2.20
C ILE A 137 0.93 -8.27 -2.61
N PRO A 138 1.14 -9.46 -2.00
CA PRO A 138 2.26 -10.31 -2.39
C PRO A 138 2.27 -10.74 -3.87
N SER A 139 1.09 -10.83 -4.51
CA SER A 139 0.98 -11.21 -5.93
C SER A 139 1.29 -10.08 -6.91
N LEU A 140 1.51 -8.86 -6.41
CA LEU A 140 1.91 -7.75 -7.29
C LEU A 140 3.31 -7.98 -7.88
N VAL A 141 3.68 -7.26 -8.94
CA VAL A 141 5.03 -7.32 -9.52
C VAL A 141 5.91 -6.20 -8.95
N ASP A 142 5.41 -4.97 -8.89
CA ASP A 142 6.18 -3.80 -8.44
C ASP A 142 6.44 -3.85 -6.91
N ALA A 143 7.70 -4.03 -6.54
CA ALA A 143 8.13 -4.13 -5.15
C ALA A 143 8.01 -2.79 -4.37
N ILE A 144 8.17 -1.64 -5.02
CA ILE A 144 7.99 -0.34 -4.38
C ILE A 144 6.49 -0.11 -4.13
N GLU A 145 5.64 -0.47 -5.09
CA GLU A 145 4.19 -0.38 -4.91
C GLU A 145 3.72 -1.30 -3.77
N LYS A 146 4.25 -2.52 -3.67
CA LYS A 146 4.01 -3.40 -2.51
C LYS A 146 4.34 -2.72 -1.19
N LEU A 147 5.51 -2.06 -1.11
CA LEU A 147 5.95 -1.38 0.12
C LEU A 147 5.02 -0.23 0.51
N LYS A 148 4.62 0.59 -0.47
CA LYS A 148 3.67 1.68 -0.28
C LYS A 148 2.32 1.16 0.22
N LEU A 149 1.80 0.10 -0.40
CA LEU A 149 0.50 -0.49 -0.03
C LEU A 149 0.55 -1.18 1.35
N MET A 150 1.64 -1.88 1.69
CA MET A 150 1.79 -2.48 3.03
C MET A 150 1.89 -1.42 4.12
N THR A 151 2.61 -0.33 3.87
CA THR A 151 2.69 0.82 4.79
C THR A 151 1.31 1.46 4.99
N LEU A 152 0.53 1.59 3.91
CA LEU A 152 -0.84 2.10 3.99
C LEU A 152 -1.77 1.15 4.78
N CYS A 153 -1.62 -0.16 4.62
CA CYS A 153 -2.34 -1.16 5.43
C CYS A 153 -2.00 -1.02 6.91
N ALA A 154 -0.72 -0.84 7.26
CA ALA A 154 -0.28 -0.63 8.64
C ALA A 154 -0.89 0.64 9.26
N LYS A 155 -0.94 1.75 8.51
CA LYS A 155 -1.61 3.00 8.93
C LYS A 155 -3.09 2.78 9.27
N ILE A 156 -3.82 2.10 8.38
CA ILE A 156 -5.25 1.80 8.58
C ILE A 156 -5.47 0.83 9.74
N ALA A 157 -4.61 -0.19 9.87
CA ALA A 157 -4.64 -1.12 10.98
C ALA A 157 -4.41 -0.41 12.32
N LEU A 158 -3.45 0.52 12.39
CA LEU A 158 -3.21 1.36 13.56
C LEU A 158 -4.43 2.23 13.90
N ALA A 159 -4.95 2.98 12.91
CA ALA A 159 -6.11 3.85 13.08
C ALA A 159 -7.36 3.08 13.53
N SER A 160 -7.48 1.80 13.17
CA SER A 160 -8.61 0.94 13.50
C SER A 160 -8.41 0.06 14.74
N GLN A 161 -7.30 0.26 15.47
CA GLN A 161 -6.91 -0.53 16.66
C GLN A 161 -6.76 -2.04 16.36
N CYS A 162 -6.32 -2.39 15.16
CA CYS A 162 -6.01 -3.75 14.72
C CYS A 162 -4.50 -4.03 14.91
N LEU A 163 -4.03 -3.98 16.15
CA LEU A 163 -2.59 -4.03 16.47
C LEU A 163 -1.86 -5.27 15.94
N PRO A 164 -2.41 -6.51 16.00
CA PRO A 164 -1.73 -7.66 15.42
C PRO A 164 -1.51 -7.54 13.92
N GLN A 165 -2.51 -7.02 13.18
CA GLN A 165 -2.39 -6.79 11.74
C GLN A 165 -1.39 -5.66 11.45
N MET A 166 -1.41 -4.59 12.25
CA MET A 166 -0.45 -3.50 12.15
C MET A 166 0.99 -4.02 12.29
N ASP A 167 1.28 -4.81 13.32
CA ASP A 167 2.59 -5.43 13.55
C ASP A 167 3.04 -6.27 12.35
N GLU A 168 2.14 -7.10 11.80
CA GLU A 168 2.42 -7.92 10.62
C GLU A 168 2.77 -7.06 9.40
N PHE A 169 1.99 -6.01 9.11
CA PHE A 169 2.26 -5.13 7.98
C PHE A 169 3.53 -4.30 8.15
N VAL A 170 3.85 -3.83 9.36
CA VAL A 170 5.10 -3.10 9.61
C VAL A 170 6.30 -4.05 9.43
N LYS A 171 6.24 -5.28 9.97
CA LYS A 171 7.30 -6.29 9.79
C LYS A 171 7.48 -6.62 8.31
N ALA A 172 6.40 -6.89 7.60
CA ALA A 172 6.43 -7.21 6.18
C ALA A 172 6.99 -6.05 5.35
N SER A 173 6.65 -4.80 5.69
CA SER A 173 7.21 -3.60 5.05
C SER A 173 8.73 -3.49 5.25
N ILE A 174 9.22 -3.75 6.47
CA ILE A 174 10.65 -3.74 6.78
C ILE A 174 11.40 -4.85 6.04
N VAL A 175 10.82 -6.06 5.97
CA VAL A 175 11.40 -7.19 5.23
C VAL A 175 11.48 -6.85 3.75
N LEU A 176 10.37 -6.37 3.16
CA LEU A 176 10.32 -5.99 1.75
C LEU A 176 11.32 -4.88 1.43
N MET A 177 11.50 -3.91 2.32
CA MET A 177 12.50 -2.85 2.19
C MET A 177 13.94 -3.40 2.07
N ALA A 178 14.26 -4.47 2.80
CA ALA A 178 15.56 -5.14 2.73
C ALA A 178 15.74 -5.99 1.46
N GLU A 179 14.64 -6.40 0.84
CA GLU A 179 14.60 -7.27 -0.34
C GLU A 179 14.41 -6.50 -1.65
N LEU A 180 14.25 -5.16 -1.59
CA LEU A 180 14.13 -4.34 -2.79
C LEU A 180 15.37 -4.54 -3.69
N PRO A 181 15.17 -4.83 -4.99
CA PRO A 181 16.27 -5.05 -5.92
C PRO A 181 17.04 -3.76 -6.19
N SER A 182 18.27 -3.90 -6.67
CA SER A 182 18.95 -2.81 -7.37
C SER A 182 18.21 -2.55 -8.69
N SER A 183 18.03 -1.28 -9.05
CA SER A 183 17.35 -0.96 -10.30
C SER A 183 18.20 -1.36 -11.52
N ASP A 184 17.71 -2.29 -12.32
CA ASP A 184 18.22 -2.59 -13.67
C ASP A 184 17.58 -1.68 -14.74
N SER A 185 16.80 -0.68 -14.31
CA SER A 185 16.06 0.20 -15.22
C SER A 185 16.95 1.21 -15.93
N GLU A 186 16.43 1.81 -17.01
CA GLU A 186 17.06 2.94 -17.69
C GLU A 186 17.22 4.18 -16.78
N SER A 187 16.48 4.26 -15.65
CA SER A 187 16.53 5.37 -14.71
C SER A 187 16.75 4.92 -13.25
N PRO A 188 17.93 4.37 -12.92
CA PRO A 188 18.20 3.85 -11.58
C PRO A 188 18.06 4.90 -10.46
N ALA A 189 18.31 6.16 -10.79
CA ALA A 189 18.14 7.28 -9.86
C ALA A 189 16.69 7.56 -9.49
N ALA A 190 15.75 7.44 -10.43
CA ALA A 190 14.33 7.62 -10.17
C ALA A 190 13.80 6.49 -9.26
N TYR A 191 14.19 5.25 -9.56
CA TYR A 191 13.84 4.09 -8.74
C TYR A 191 14.35 4.22 -7.30
N GLU A 192 15.61 4.61 -7.12
CA GLU A 192 16.18 4.81 -5.78
C GLU A 192 15.48 5.94 -5.01
N GLN A 193 15.09 7.02 -5.70
CA GLN A 193 14.29 8.09 -5.10
C GLN A 193 12.91 7.59 -4.67
N ASP A 194 12.20 6.85 -5.53
CA ASP A 194 10.90 6.27 -5.22
C ASP A 194 10.96 5.30 -4.05
N ALA A 195 12.01 4.49 -3.99
CA ALA A 195 12.28 3.61 -2.85
C ALA A 195 12.49 4.45 -1.57
N MET A 196 13.37 5.45 -1.59
CA MET A 196 13.60 6.34 -0.45
C MET A 196 12.32 7.04 0.03
N HIS A 197 11.44 7.48 -0.89
CA HIS A 197 10.15 8.05 -0.55
C HIS A 197 9.24 7.03 0.17
N ALA A 198 9.17 5.80 -0.33
CA ALA A 198 8.41 4.74 0.33
C ALA A 198 8.99 4.37 1.72
N MET A 199 10.32 4.32 1.86
CA MET A 199 10.99 4.10 3.15
C MET A 199 10.73 5.24 4.14
N THR A 200 10.74 6.49 3.66
CA THR A 200 10.45 7.67 4.49
C THR A 200 9.01 7.68 4.97
N ASP A 201 8.07 7.23 4.13
CA ASP A 201 6.67 7.07 4.53
C ASP A 201 6.51 6.03 5.65
N LEU A 202 7.21 4.89 5.54
CA LEU A 202 7.24 3.89 6.60
C LEU A 202 7.88 4.45 7.88
N LEU A 203 9.01 5.18 7.77
CA LEU A 203 9.67 5.79 8.92
C LEU A 203 8.76 6.79 9.64
N SER A 204 7.96 7.55 8.90
CA SER A 204 6.94 8.44 9.50
C SER A 204 5.91 7.63 10.29
N LEU A 205 5.46 6.49 9.78
CA LEU A 205 4.55 5.64 10.56
C LEU A 205 5.20 5.14 11.86
N LEU A 206 6.49 4.78 11.83
CA LEU A 206 7.20 4.27 13.01
C LEU A 206 7.26 5.27 14.18
N VAL A 207 7.03 6.58 13.95
CA VAL A 207 7.02 7.59 15.03
C VAL A 207 5.97 7.26 16.08
N VAL A 208 4.83 6.74 15.63
CA VAL A 208 3.61 6.56 16.45
C VAL A 208 3.19 5.10 16.59
N VAL A 209 3.92 4.18 15.97
CA VAL A 209 3.60 2.75 16.06
C VAL A 209 4.01 2.21 17.43
N PRO A 210 3.08 1.58 18.18
CA PRO A 210 3.44 0.89 19.41
C PRO A 210 4.32 -0.32 19.09
N SER A 211 5.41 -0.48 19.83
CA SER A 211 6.33 -1.60 19.68
C SER A 211 6.02 -2.71 20.70
N PRO A 212 6.25 -3.99 20.35
CA PRO A 212 5.77 -5.12 21.14
C PRO A 212 6.52 -5.31 22.47
N SER A 213 7.84 -5.09 22.50
CA SER A 213 8.67 -5.39 23.68
C SER A 213 9.77 -4.37 23.95
N ASP A 214 10.37 -3.81 22.89
CA ASP A 214 11.43 -2.81 22.95
C ASP A 214 10.97 -1.57 22.18
N PRO A 215 11.08 -0.34 22.73
CA PRO A 215 10.65 0.88 22.07
C PRO A 215 11.27 1.08 20.67
N LEU A 216 12.48 0.56 20.43
CA LEU A 216 13.16 0.69 19.15
C LEU A 216 13.12 -0.58 18.29
N TYR A 217 12.27 -1.55 18.62
CA TYR A 217 12.18 -2.84 17.91
C TYR A 217 12.06 -2.67 16.38
N PHE A 218 11.09 -1.88 15.92
CA PHE A 218 10.90 -1.64 14.48
C PHE A 218 12.00 -0.76 13.90
N VAL A 219 12.55 0.18 14.68
CA VAL A 219 13.64 1.07 14.26
C VAL A 219 14.92 0.29 13.99
N HIS A 220 15.22 -0.72 14.80
CA HIS A 220 16.33 -1.64 14.57
C HIS A 220 16.16 -2.44 13.28
N GLY A 221 14.95 -2.97 13.03
CA GLY A 221 14.62 -3.63 11.77
C GLY A 221 14.79 -2.70 10.57
N PHE A 222 14.26 -1.49 10.67
CA PHE A 222 14.33 -0.45 9.64
C PHE A 222 15.79 -0.07 9.33
N ARG A 223 16.62 0.16 10.35
CA ARG A 223 18.06 0.45 10.17
C ARG A 223 18.79 -0.71 9.50
N SER A 224 18.51 -1.94 9.89
CA SER A 224 19.09 -3.14 9.27
C SER A 224 18.73 -3.20 7.78
N ALA A 225 17.46 -2.95 7.45
CA ALA A 225 16.99 -2.96 6.07
C ALA A 225 17.60 -1.82 5.23
N ILE A 226 17.79 -0.60 5.76
CA ILE A 226 18.57 0.46 5.09
C ILE A 226 19.97 -0.04 4.74
N SER A 227 20.63 -0.79 5.63
CA SER A 227 22.00 -1.27 5.36
C SER A 227 22.08 -2.33 4.26
N LYS A 228 20.99 -3.06 4.01
CA LYS A 228 20.88 -4.12 3.01
C LYS A 228 20.46 -3.60 1.64
N PHE A 229 19.71 -2.50 1.60
CA PHE A 229 19.30 -1.90 0.34
C PHE A 229 20.52 -1.53 -0.53
N PRO A 230 20.53 -1.88 -1.83
CA PRO A 230 21.67 -1.69 -2.71
C PRO A 230 21.81 -0.24 -3.19
N TRP A 231 22.17 0.66 -2.27
CA TRP A 231 22.34 2.09 -2.54
C TRP A 231 23.41 2.38 -3.59
N GLN A 232 23.11 3.31 -4.48
CA GLN A 232 24.06 3.87 -5.44
C GLN A 232 24.80 5.06 -4.83
N SER A 233 26.12 4.94 -4.74
CA SER A 233 26.98 5.91 -4.06
C SER A 233 26.92 7.32 -4.66
N ALA A 234 26.68 7.44 -5.97
CA ALA A 234 26.66 8.72 -6.69
C ALA A 234 25.50 9.63 -6.28
N LEU A 235 24.38 9.07 -5.79
CA LEU A 235 23.15 9.83 -5.55
C LEU A 235 23.06 10.36 -4.12
N GLY A 236 23.86 9.83 -3.19
CA GLY A 236 23.86 10.23 -1.79
C GLY A 236 22.54 9.95 -1.05
N ASN A 237 21.58 9.22 -1.65
CA ASN A 237 20.27 8.98 -1.02
C ASN A 237 20.40 8.13 0.24
N ARG A 238 21.41 7.26 0.34
CA ARG A 238 21.73 6.57 1.60
C ARG A 238 21.98 7.57 2.73
N ALA A 239 22.79 8.59 2.48
CA ALA A 239 23.09 9.61 3.48
C ALA A 239 21.83 10.43 3.81
N ARG A 240 21.03 10.78 2.81
CA ARG A 240 19.72 11.44 3.02
C ARG A 240 18.76 10.60 3.87
N MET A 241 18.69 9.30 3.62
CA MET A 241 17.88 8.38 4.42
C MET A 241 18.38 8.31 5.87
N LEU A 242 19.69 8.28 6.10
CA LEU A 242 20.25 8.36 7.45
C LEU A 242 19.93 9.70 8.14
N VAL A 243 19.93 10.81 7.40
CA VAL A 243 19.47 12.12 7.93
C VAL A 243 18.01 12.06 8.34
N HIS A 244 17.13 11.43 7.55
CA HIS A 244 15.73 11.22 7.96
C HIS A 244 15.60 10.37 9.22
N VAL A 245 16.47 9.36 9.42
CA VAL A 245 16.51 8.59 10.69
C VAL A 245 16.92 9.48 11.86
N VAL A 246 17.88 10.40 11.67
CA VAL A 246 18.23 11.38 12.72
C VAL A 246 17.03 12.28 13.04
N THR A 247 16.30 12.76 12.04
CA THR A 247 15.09 13.57 12.23
C THR A 247 14.01 12.78 12.98
N PHE A 248 13.82 11.50 12.65
CA PHE A 248 12.93 10.60 13.39
C PHE A 248 13.32 10.47 14.87
N LEU A 249 14.60 10.21 15.16
CA LEU A 249 15.07 10.06 16.54
C LEU A 249 14.93 11.38 17.32
N ALA A 250 15.16 12.51 16.67
CA ALA A 250 14.99 13.83 17.26
C ALA A 250 13.52 14.19 17.55
N ALA A 251 12.55 13.53 16.89
CA ALA A 251 11.13 13.70 17.19
C ALA A 251 10.71 13.02 18.51
N TRP A 252 11.51 12.08 19.01
CA TRP A 252 11.30 11.42 20.29
C TRP A 252 12.11 12.11 21.38
N VAL A 253 11.64 13.29 21.79
CA VAL A 253 12.22 14.02 22.92
C VAL A 253 11.60 13.48 24.22
N PRO A 254 12.41 13.05 25.20
CA PRO A 254 11.89 12.65 26.50
C PRO A 254 11.00 13.73 27.12
N ASP A 255 9.91 13.31 27.74
CA ASP A 255 8.93 14.18 28.40
C ASP A 255 8.23 15.21 27.48
N GLN A 256 8.21 14.97 26.16
CA GLN A 256 7.43 15.74 25.20
C GLN A 256 6.49 14.84 24.40
N ASP A 257 5.35 15.40 24.01
CA ASP A 257 4.40 14.73 23.13
C ASP A 257 5.02 14.51 21.74
N LEU A 258 4.70 13.36 21.13
CA LEU A 258 5.06 13.11 19.74
C LEU A 258 4.41 14.12 18.80
N PRO A 259 5.02 14.39 17.62
CA PRO A 259 4.56 15.42 16.69
C PRO A 259 3.15 15.16 16.11
N TYR A 260 2.64 13.93 16.19
CA TYR A 260 1.29 13.56 15.78
C TYR A 260 0.88 12.23 16.43
N ALA A 261 -0.40 11.88 16.27
CA ALA A 261 -0.96 10.58 16.67
C ALA A 261 -1.85 10.02 15.54
N ILE A 262 -2.03 8.70 15.52
CA ILE A 262 -2.93 8.02 14.59
C ILE A 262 -3.97 7.21 15.36
N GLY A 263 -5.24 7.57 15.19
CA GLY A 263 -6.35 6.94 15.90
C GLY A 263 -6.28 7.17 17.41
N TYR A 264 -6.71 6.16 18.17
CA TYR A 264 -6.78 6.19 19.64
C TYR A 264 -5.85 5.13 20.26
N VAL A 265 -4.66 4.94 19.68
CA VAL A 265 -3.67 3.97 20.13
C VAL A 265 -2.52 4.71 20.81
N PRO A 266 -2.16 4.37 22.06
CA PRO A 266 -0.98 4.93 22.71
C PRO A 266 0.27 4.56 21.91
N ALA A 267 1.12 5.54 21.61
CA ALA A 267 2.40 5.31 20.97
C ALA A 267 3.50 5.01 22.00
N ASN A 268 4.73 4.82 21.53
CA ASN A 268 5.85 4.38 22.36
C ASN A 268 6.29 5.41 23.42
N ASP A 269 6.07 6.70 23.17
CA ASP A 269 6.24 7.76 24.17
C ASP A 269 5.35 7.54 25.40
N VAL A 270 4.11 7.07 25.22
CA VAL A 270 3.20 6.76 26.32
C VAL A 270 3.49 5.38 26.91
N ILE A 271 3.72 4.37 26.06
CA ILE A 271 3.92 2.97 26.50
C ILE A 271 5.25 2.83 27.26
N PHE A 272 6.30 3.50 26.79
CA PHE A 272 7.66 3.41 27.33
C PHE A 272 8.17 4.71 27.94
N GLY A 273 7.36 5.77 28.06
CA GLY A 273 7.80 7.08 28.59
C GLY A 273 8.36 7.04 30.00
N GLY A 274 7.90 6.13 30.84
CA GLY A 274 8.46 5.90 32.18
C GLY A 274 9.75 5.05 32.20
N CYS A 275 10.24 4.58 31.05
CA CYS A 275 11.38 3.69 30.97
C CYS A 275 12.69 4.50 31.04
N ALA A 276 13.42 4.36 32.15
CA ALA A 276 14.69 5.06 32.37
C ALA A 276 15.77 4.82 31.30
N ASN A 277 15.66 3.70 30.55
CA ASN A 277 16.62 3.33 29.53
C ASN A 277 16.29 3.92 28.14
N LEU A 278 15.07 4.43 27.91
CA LEU A 278 14.66 4.94 26.60
C LEU A 278 15.56 6.09 26.09
N PRO A 279 15.95 7.09 26.90
CA PRO A 279 16.87 8.14 26.45
C PRO A 279 18.25 7.60 26.06
N LEU A 280 18.76 6.60 26.79
CA LEU A 280 20.04 5.95 26.48
C LEU A 280 19.96 5.18 25.16
N SER A 281 18.90 4.39 24.97
CA SER A 281 18.67 3.64 23.73
C SER A 281 18.54 4.55 22.50
N LEU A 282 17.86 5.70 22.64
CA LEU A 282 17.76 6.71 21.58
C LEU A 282 19.13 7.33 21.26
N SER A 283 19.91 7.67 22.29
CA SER A 283 21.27 8.20 22.13
C SER A 283 22.20 7.19 21.45
N ASP A 284 22.16 5.92 21.85
CA ASP A 284 22.97 4.85 21.25
C ASP A 284 22.58 4.64 19.78
N MET A 285 21.29 4.64 19.47
CA MET A 285 20.81 4.53 18.09
C MET A 285 21.29 5.73 17.26
N LEU A 286 21.19 6.95 17.79
CA LEU A 286 21.66 8.17 17.13
C LEU A 286 23.17 8.14 16.87
N ALA A 287 23.96 7.77 17.88
CA ALA A 287 25.41 7.60 17.75
C ALA A 287 25.76 6.58 16.67
N SER A 288 25.02 5.47 16.59
CA SER A 288 25.22 4.42 15.58
C SER A 288 24.88 4.85 14.14
N VAL A 289 24.10 5.92 13.97
CA VAL A 289 23.76 6.51 12.67
C VAL A 289 24.82 7.52 12.23
N VAL A 290 25.33 8.30 13.19
CA VAL A 290 26.35 9.34 12.94
C VAL A 290 27.75 8.74 12.75
N GLN A 291 28.08 7.67 13.46
CA GLN A 291 29.38 7.00 13.33
C GLN A 291 29.48 6.30 11.96
N ARG A 292 30.46 6.72 11.15
CA ARG A 292 30.83 6.00 9.91
C ARG A 292 31.19 4.56 10.28
N PRO A 293 30.69 3.54 9.55
CA PRO A 293 31.30 2.22 9.65
C PRO A 293 32.78 2.38 9.29
N SER A 294 33.65 2.04 10.24
CA SER A 294 35.09 1.96 10.04
C SER A 294 35.34 1.18 8.75
N ARG A 295 35.99 1.81 7.76
CA ARG A 295 36.45 1.12 6.55
C ARG A 295 37.24 -0.09 7.01
N LYS A 296 36.69 -1.30 6.82
CA LYS A 296 37.51 -2.51 6.90
C LYS A 296 38.52 -2.37 5.76
N SER A 297 39.77 -2.13 6.15
CA SER A 297 40.95 -2.17 5.29
C SER A 297 41.11 -3.54 4.66
#